data_AF-A0A2G9YPR1-F1
#
_entry.id   AF-A0A2G9YPR1-F1
#
_cell.length_a   1.000
_cell.length_b   1.000
_cell.length_c   1.000
_cell.angle_alpha   90.00
_cell.angle_beta   90.00
_cell.angle_gamma   90.00
#
_symmetry.space_group_name_H-M   'P 1'
#
loop_
_entity.id
_entity.type
_entity.pdbx_description
1 polymer ?
#
loop_
_entity_poly.entity_id
_entity_poly.type
_entity_poly.pdbx_seq_one_letter_code
_entity_poly.pdbx_strand_id
1 'polypeptide(L)'
;MEWKNDVPTPGEIIEVGKKKLGDFGRFLPWIILGFFVLIGLRGVIYSIGPDEVGVIQRFGKYIGLSSPGLHAKIPFGIEKVTP
;
A
#
# COMPACT_ATOMS: atom_id res chain seq x y z
N MET A 1 -51.36 -16.84 2.96
CA MET A 1 -50.63 -15.96 3.90
C MET A 1 -49.21 -16.48 4.08
N GLU A 2 -48.38 -16.45 3.03
CA GLU A 2 -47.03 -17.05 3.04
C GLU A 2 -45.90 -16.02 3.22
N TRP A 3 -46.15 -14.74 2.93
CA TRP A 3 -45.13 -13.67 2.97
C TRP A 3 -44.62 -13.33 4.38
N LYS A 4 -45.31 -13.76 5.44
CA LYS A 4 -44.90 -13.53 6.84
C LYS A 4 -43.85 -14.52 7.36
N ASN A 5 -43.59 -15.61 6.63
CA ASN A 5 -42.60 -16.62 7.04
C ASN A 5 -41.21 -16.37 6.43
N ASP A 6 -41.09 -15.36 5.56
CA ASP A 6 -39.87 -15.04 4.80
C ASP A 6 -39.22 -13.72 5.27
N VAL A 7 -39.71 -13.16 6.39
CA VAL A 7 -39.11 -12.00 7.04
C VAL A 7 -38.05 -12.48 8.02
N PRO A 8 -36.76 -12.16 7.81
CA PRO A 8 -35.71 -12.53 8.73
C PRO A 8 -36.01 -11.93 10.10
N THR A 9 -35.92 -12.75 11.14
CA THR A 9 -36.05 -12.25 12.51
C THR A 9 -34.87 -11.32 12.82
N PRO A 10 -35.04 -10.33 13.71
CA PRO A 10 -33.95 -9.41 14.07
C PRO A 10 -32.65 -10.12 14.51
N GLY A 11 -32.76 -11.30 15.11
CA GLY A 11 -31.61 -12.14 15.48
C GLY A 11 -30.85 -12.68 14.26
N GLU A 12 -31.57 -13.19 13.25
CA GLU A 12 -30.99 -13.69 12.01
C GLU A 12 -30.31 -12.57 11.21
N ILE A 13 -30.89 -11.36 11.19
CA ILE A 13 -30.27 -10.18 10.54
C ILE A 13 -28.92 -9.86 11.19
N ILE A 14 -28.86 -9.90 12.53
CA ILE A 14 -27.63 -9.66 13.29
C ILE A 14 -26.61 -10.77 13.06
N GLU A 15 -27.05 -12.03 12.99
CA GLU A 15 -26.17 -13.18 12.74
C GLU A 15 -25.55 -13.14 11.34
N VAL A 16 -26.36 -12.87 10.31
CA VAL A 16 -25.89 -12.67 8.93
C VAL A 16 -24.92 -11.49 8.87
N GLY A 17 -25.20 -10.41 9.59
CA GLY A 17 -24.30 -9.26 9.70
C GLY A 17 -22.96 -9.61 10.35
N LYS A 18 -22.97 -10.30 11.50
CA LYS A 18 -21.75 -10.75 12.21
C LYS A 18 -20.91 -11.69 11.35
N LYS A 19 -21.56 -12.63 10.65
CA LYS A 19 -20.89 -13.58 9.74
C LYS A 19 -20.20 -12.87 8.58
N LYS A 20 -20.90 -11.94 7.90
CA LYS A 20 -20.30 -11.14 6.83
C LYS A 20 -19.15 -10.26 7.31
N LEU A 21 -19.25 -9.66 8.49
CA LEU A 21 -18.17 -8.85 9.08
C LEU A 21 -16.94 -9.70 9.43
N GLY A 22 -17.14 -10.92 9.95
CA GLY A 22 -16.05 -11.86 10.25
C GLY A 22 -15.29 -12.31 9.00
N ASP A 23 -16.02 -12.59 7.90
CA ASP A 23 -15.41 -12.96 6.62
C ASP A 23 -14.61 -11.78 6.01
N PHE A 24 -15.08 -10.54 6.17
CA PHE A 24 -14.33 -9.35 5.73
C PHE A 24 -13.01 -9.15 6.51
N GLY A 25 -13.02 -9.43 7.82
CA GLY A 25 -11.83 -9.35 8.66
C GLY A 25 -10.69 -10.28 8.21
N ARG A 26 -11.01 -11.42 7.59
CA ARG A 26 -10.01 -12.35 7.04
C ARG A 26 -9.21 -11.74 5.87
N PHE A 27 -9.82 -10.85 5.09
CA PHE A 27 -9.15 -10.21 3.95
C PHE A 27 -8.42 -8.92 4.32
N LEU A 28 -8.73 -8.35 5.49
CA LEU A 28 -8.11 -7.12 5.98
C LEU A 28 -6.56 -7.13 5.95
N PRO A 29 -5.83 -8.17 6.39
CA PRO A 29 -4.36 -8.17 6.30
C PRO A 29 -3.86 -8.15 4.86
N TRP A 30 -4.54 -8.83 3.93
CA TRP A 30 -4.19 -8.83 2.51
C TRP A 30 -4.45 -7.47 1.85
N ILE A 31 -5.55 -6.81 2.21
CA ILE A 31 -5.87 -5.46 1.76
C ILE A 31 -4.81 -4.48 2.25
N ILE A 32 -4.43 -4.56 3.53
CA ILE A 32 -3.39 -3.72 4.11
C ILE A 32 -2.05 -3.95 3.38
N LEU A 33 -1.65 -5.21 3.20
CA LEU A 33 -0.41 -5.55 2.49
C LEU A 33 -0.42 -5.00 1.05
N GLY A 34 -1.50 -5.22 0.30
CA GLY A 34 -1.64 -4.71 -1.06
C GLY A 34 -1.56 -3.18 -1.12
N PHE A 35 -2.18 -2.50 -0.16
CA PHE A 35 -2.12 -1.04 -0.04
C PHE A 35 -0.69 -0.54 0.20
N PHE A 36 0.06 -1.16 1.11
CA PHE A 36 1.47 -0.81 1.33
C PHE A 36 2.31 -1.05 0.08
N VAL A 37 2.12 -2.16 -0.63
CA VAL A 37 2.84 -2.43 -1.89
C VAL A 37 2.54 -1.35 -2.93
N LEU A 38 1.27 -0.98 -3.11
CA LEU A 38 0.88 0.06 -4.08
C LEU A 38 1.50 1.43 -3.76
N ILE A 39 1.50 1.83 -2.48
CA ILE A 39 2.17 3.07 -2.06
C ILE A 39 3.67 2.96 -2.26
N GLY A 40 4.26 1.81 -1.94
CA GLY A 40 5.68 1.55 -2.06
C GLY A 40 6.18 1.66 -3.49
N LEU A 41 5.39 1.26 -4.48
CA LEU A 41 5.81 1.37 -5.89
C LEU A 41 5.97 2.82 -6.37
N ARG A 42 5.36 3.78 -5.68
CA ARG A 42 5.41 5.18 -6.09
C ARG A 42 6.82 5.75 -5.92
N GLY A 43 7.43 6.15 -7.03
CA GLY A 43 8.71 6.84 -7.03
C GLY A 43 9.91 5.95 -6.69
N VAL A 44 9.79 4.63 -6.85
CA VAL A 44 10.92 3.70 -6.76
C VAL A 44 11.94 3.99 -7.85
N ILE A 45 11.49 4.32 -9.06
CA ILE A 45 12.36 4.59 -10.20
C ILE A 45 12.61 6.09 -10.32
N TYR A 46 13.85 6.48 -10.56
CA TYR A 46 14.26 7.86 -10.83
C TYR A 46 15.35 7.89 -11.91
N SER A 47 15.53 9.05 -12.54
CA SER A 47 16.58 9.26 -13.54
C SER A 47 17.44 10.44 -13.14
N ILE A 48 18.73 10.35 -13.43
CA ILE A 48 19.71 11.44 -13.30
C ILE A 48 20.10 11.89 -14.70
N GLY A 49 20.17 13.22 -14.92
CA GLY A 49 20.55 13.80 -16.20
C GLY A 49 21.99 13.45 -16.62
N PRO A 50 22.33 13.53 -17.92
CA PRO A 50 23.68 13.24 -18.42
C PRO A 50 24.79 14.07 -17.78
N ASP A 51 24.49 15.33 -17.42
CA ASP A 51 25.42 16.29 -16.85
C ASP A 51 25.20 16.51 -15.33
N GLU A 52 24.45 15.60 -14.68
CA GLU A 52 24.10 15.67 -13.26
C GLU A 52 24.65 14.48 -12.47
N VAL A 53 24.72 14.61 -11.15
CA VAL A 53 25.11 13.52 -10.25
C VAL A 53 24.14 13.50 -9.08
N GLY A 54 23.40 12.40 -8.95
CA GLY A 54 22.41 12.28 -7.88
C GLY A 54 23.06 12.10 -6.52
N VAL A 55 22.66 12.87 -5.52
CA VAL A 55 23.05 12.67 -4.11
C VAL A 55 22.04 11.77 -3.42
N ILE A 56 22.49 10.62 -2.92
CA ILE A 56 21.65 9.65 -2.23
C ILE A 56 21.75 9.84 -0.72
N GLN A 57 20.59 10.03 -0.10
CA GLN A 57 20.44 10.09 1.35
C GLN A 57 19.51 9.00 1.83
N ARG A 58 19.91 8.26 2.87
CA ARG A 58 19.09 7.26 3.55
C ARG A 58 18.80 7.70 4.97
N PHE A 59 17.52 7.81 5.33
CA PHE A 59 17.09 8.38 6.62
C PHE A 59 17.75 9.76 6.92
N GLY A 60 17.94 10.59 5.89
CA GLY A 60 18.58 11.90 6.00
C GLY A 60 20.10 11.87 6.13
N LYS A 61 20.74 10.70 6.10
CA LYS A 61 22.21 10.59 6.10
C LYS A 61 22.72 10.35 4.68
N TYR A 62 23.79 11.04 4.30
CA TYR A 62 24.47 10.79 3.04
C TYR A 62 25.03 9.36 3.00
N ILE A 63 24.78 8.66 1.89
CA ILE A 63 25.30 7.30 1.68
C ILE A 63 26.09 7.13 0.38
N GLY A 64 25.95 8.06 -0.59
CA GLY A 64 26.68 7.96 -1.85
C GLY A 64 26.11 8.82 -2.97
N LEU A 65 26.67 8.61 -4.16
CA LEU A 65 26.30 9.29 -5.40
C LEU A 65 25.73 8.31 -6.42
N SER A 66 24.88 8.82 -7.31
CA SER A 66 24.24 8.10 -8.42
C SER A 66 24.75 8.70 -9.73
N SER A 67 25.28 7.86 -10.62
CA SER A 67 25.70 8.29 -11.97
C SER A 67 24.50 8.67 -12.84
N PRO A 68 24.71 9.35 -13.99
CA PRO A 68 23.68 9.53 -14.99
C PRO A 68 22.97 8.24 -15.39
N GLY A 69 21.67 8.32 -15.70
CA GLY A 69 20.86 7.19 -16.14
C GLY A 69 19.69 6.83 -15.21
N LEU A 70 19.09 5.67 -15.48
CA LEU A 70 17.91 5.17 -14.76
C LEU A 70 18.32 4.32 -13.56
N HIS A 71 17.76 4.62 -12.40
CA HIS A 71 18.07 3.95 -11.14
C HIS A 71 16.81 3.64 -10.34
N ALA A 72 16.96 2.79 -9.33
CA ALA A 72 15.92 2.45 -8.37
C ALA A 72 16.34 2.82 -6.96
N LYS A 73 15.40 3.28 -6.14
CA LYS A 73 15.58 3.59 -4.73
C LYS A 73 14.59 2.84 -3.84
N ILE A 74 14.94 2.71 -2.58
CA ILE A 74 14.08 2.13 -1.56
C ILE A 74 12.91 3.10 -1.30
N PRO A 75 11.65 2.62 -1.39
CA PRO A 75 10.47 3.47 -1.25
C PRO A 75 10.14 3.83 0.20
N PHE A 76 8.94 4.38 0.42
CA PHE A 76 8.45 4.83 1.73
C PHE A 76 9.28 5.96 2.36
N GLY A 77 9.95 6.76 1.53
CA GLY A 77 10.78 7.87 2.01
C GLY A 77 12.06 7.44 2.73
N ILE A 78 12.41 6.15 2.68
CA ILE A 78 13.66 5.62 3.24
C ILE A 78 14.86 6.27 2.52
N GLU A 79 14.75 6.39 1.20
CA GLU A 79 15.74 7.04 0.36
C GLU A 79 15.22 8.31 -0.30
N LYS A 80 16.03 9.36 -0.20
CA LYS A 80 15.86 10.62 -0.90
C LYS A 80 17.03 10.78 -1.87
N VAL A 81 16.69 11.06 -3.13
CA VAL A 81 17.65 11.36 -4.19
C VAL A 81 17.38 12.77 -4.66
N THR A 82 18.43 13.56 -4.73
CA THR A 82 18.42 14.90 -5.31
C THR A 82 19.40 14.90 -6.49
N PRO A 83 18.94 15.18 -7.73
CA PRO A 83 19.82 15.35 -8.89
C PRO A 83 20.78 16.53 -8.75
#